data_AF-A0A838ZTK8-F1
#
_entry.id   AF-A0A838ZTK8-F1
#
_cell.length_a   1.000
_cell.length_b   1.000
_cell.length_c   1.000
_cell.angle_alpha   90.00
_cell.angle_beta   90.00
_cell.angle_gamma   90.00
#
_symmetry.space_group_name_H-M   'P 1'
#
loop_
_entity.id
_entity.type
_entity.pdbx_description
1 polymer ?
#
loop_
_entity_poly.entity_id
_entity_poly.type
_entity_poly.pdbx_seq_one_letter_code
_entity_poly.pdbx_strand_id
1 'polypeptide(L)'
;MTLKKVLFILGGVFLLGILLFGFFLYFTIKTKSTDVSDEQPFQNWVGKKVELNQEILIFNEKLKSHTDEYFPYEFTDSLQTKWQYVSEQLRSGNEDVAEIDRFPKGATFTIEKATLFTNGVSGSSNIYLFGEISNGEKTYEVGFQWGEQSISRFLDDVDEQWNFPQAPWQNQTDTTYYALPEANWW
;
A
#
# COMPACT_ATOMS: atom_id res chain seq x y z
N MET A 1 -20.16 -48.82 -22.60
CA MET A 1 -19.08 -47.85 -22.29
C MET A 1 -17.90 -48.63 -21.75
N THR A 2 -16.67 -48.46 -22.25
CA THR A 2 -15.52 -49.27 -21.82
C THR A 2 -14.87 -48.70 -20.56
N LEU A 3 -14.33 -49.55 -19.68
CA LEU A 3 -13.66 -49.15 -18.42
C LEU A 3 -12.60 -48.06 -18.63
N LYS A 4 -11.85 -48.15 -19.75
CA LYS A 4 -10.85 -47.14 -20.18
C LYS A 4 -11.47 -45.75 -20.42
N LYS A 5 -12.68 -45.67 -21.00
CA LYS A 5 -13.40 -44.40 -21.21
C LYS A 5 -13.87 -43.80 -19.88
N VAL A 6 -14.33 -44.64 -18.95
CA VAL A 6 -14.76 -44.18 -17.61
C VAL A 6 -13.58 -43.61 -16.82
N LEU A 7 -12.44 -44.31 -16.80
CA LEU A 7 -11.23 -43.84 -16.12
C LEU A 7 -10.68 -42.54 -16.71
N PHE A 8 -10.73 -42.39 -18.04
CA PHE A 8 -10.31 -41.15 -18.70
C PHE A 8 -11.19 -39.95 -18.32
N ILE A 9 -12.52 -40.15 -18.25
CA ILE A 9 -13.46 -39.11 -17.83
C ILE A 9 -13.23 -38.74 -16.36
N LEU A 10 -13.10 -39.73 -15.46
CA LEU A 10 -12.83 -39.48 -14.05
C LEU A 10 -11.51 -38.74 -13.83
N GLY A 11 -10.45 -39.13 -14.54
CA GLY A 11 -9.17 -38.43 -14.51
C GLY A 11 -9.27 -36.99 -15.02
N GLY A 12 -10.04 -36.76 -16.09
CA GLY A 12 -10.30 -35.42 -16.63
C GLY A 12 -11.07 -34.52 -15.66
N VAL A 13 -12.12 -35.04 -15.01
CA VAL A 13 -12.89 -34.30 -13.99
C VAL A 13 -12.02 -33.97 -12.78
N PHE A 14 -11.19 -34.91 -12.33
CA PHE A 14 -10.27 -34.69 -11.22
C PHE A 14 -9.24 -33.60 -11.53
N LEU A 15 -8.62 -33.66 -12.73
CA LEU A 15 -7.67 -32.65 -13.18
C LEU A 15 -8.34 -31.27 -13.30
N LEU A 16 -9.54 -31.21 -13.86
CA LEU A 16 -10.31 -29.97 -13.95
C LEU A 16 -10.63 -29.41 -12.55
N GLY A 17 -10.99 -30.28 -11.60
CA GLY A 17 -11.21 -29.89 -10.21
C GLY A 17 -9.98 -29.25 -9.56
N ILE A 18 -8.79 -29.84 -9.77
CA ILE A 18 -7.53 -29.27 -9.26
C ILE A 18 -7.23 -27.92 -9.90
N LEU A 19 -7.41 -27.79 -11.22
CA LEU A 19 -7.16 -26.53 -11.93
C LEU A 19 -8.12 -25.43 -11.48
N LEU A 20 -9.41 -25.74 -11.34
CA LEU A 20 -10.39 -24.79 -10.82
C LEU A 20 -10.07 -24.39 -9.38
N PHE A 21 -9.73 -25.36 -8.52
CA PHE A 21 -9.36 -25.07 -7.15
C PHE A 21 -8.12 -24.17 -7.06
N GLY A 22 -7.07 -24.46 -7.84
CA GLY A 22 -5.87 -23.62 -7.92
C GLY A 22 -6.18 -22.21 -8.43
N PHE A 23 -7.07 -22.09 -9.42
CA PHE A 23 -7.56 -20.81 -9.91
C PHE A 23 -8.30 -20.03 -8.82
N PHE A 24 -9.24 -20.66 -8.11
CA PHE A 24 -9.95 -20.01 -7.00
C PHE A 24 -9.02 -19.55 -5.89
N LEU A 25 -8.02 -20.37 -5.51
CA LEU A 25 -7.03 -19.98 -4.51
C LEU A 25 -6.22 -18.77 -4.96
N TYR A 26 -5.73 -18.76 -6.20
CA TYR A 26 -5.02 -17.60 -6.76
C TYR A 26 -5.87 -16.33 -6.70
N PHE A 27 -7.14 -16.42 -7.09
CA PHE A 27 -8.10 -15.32 -7.02
C PHE A 27 -8.56 -14.96 -5.60
N THR A 28 -8.22 -15.75 -4.58
CA THR A 28 -8.53 -15.39 -3.19
C THR A 28 -7.34 -14.66 -2.57
N ILE A 29 -6.11 -15.13 -2.82
CA ILE A 29 -4.91 -14.63 -2.14
C ILE A 29 -4.24 -13.45 -2.82
N LYS A 30 -4.52 -13.19 -4.10
CA LYS A 30 -3.87 -12.08 -4.81
C LYS A 30 -4.39 -10.73 -4.30
N THR A 31 -3.43 -9.85 -3.99
CA THR A 31 -3.67 -8.46 -3.61
C THR A 31 -4.41 -7.72 -4.72
N LYS A 32 -5.42 -6.96 -4.33
CA LYS A 32 -6.17 -6.06 -5.20
C LYS A 32 -5.58 -4.66 -5.12
N SER A 33 -5.70 -3.88 -6.19
CA SER A 33 -5.21 -2.50 -6.24
C SER A 33 -6.11 -1.64 -7.11
N THR A 34 -6.45 -0.44 -6.65
CA THR A 34 -7.19 0.56 -7.41
C THR A 34 -6.44 1.89 -7.36
N ASP A 35 -6.33 2.57 -8.50
CA ASP A 35 -5.84 3.95 -8.56
C ASP A 35 -6.87 4.89 -7.89
N VAL A 36 -6.41 5.68 -6.92
CA VAL A 36 -7.23 6.65 -6.19
C VAL A 36 -6.67 8.07 -6.33
N SER A 37 -5.87 8.32 -7.36
CA SER A 37 -5.21 9.60 -7.62
C SER A 37 -6.19 10.75 -7.80
N ASP A 38 -7.33 10.47 -8.43
CA ASP A 38 -8.38 11.45 -8.71
C ASP A 38 -9.38 11.60 -7.54
N GLU A 39 -9.22 10.83 -6.46
CA GLU A 39 -10.10 10.86 -5.30
C GLU A 39 -9.58 11.85 -4.23
N GLN A 40 -10.48 12.32 -3.37
CA GLN A 40 -10.09 13.14 -2.22
C GLN A 40 -9.46 12.28 -1.11
N PRO A 41 -8.41 12.75 -0.40
CA PRO A 41 -7.75 14.05 -0.56
C PRO A 41 -6.63 14.08 -1.63
N PHE A 42 -6.36 12.97 -2.31
CA PHE A 42 -5.20 12.78 -3.20
C PHE A 42 -5.17 13.70 -4.41
N GLN A 43 -6.32 13.98 -5.04
CA GLN A 43 -6.40 14.88 -6.21
C GLN A 43 -5.83 16.29 -5.94
N ASN A 44 -5.72 16.70 -4.68
CA ASN A 44 -5.14 17.98 -4.31
C ASN A 44 -3.59 17.95 -4.28
N TRP A 45 -2.98 16.78 -4.31
CA TRP A 45 -1.55 16.57 -4.09
C TRP A 45 -0.87 15.82 -5.23
N VAL A 46 -1.57 14.90 -5.90
CA VAL A 46 -1.05 14.17 -7.05
C VAL A 46 -0.67 15.13 -8.19
N GLY A 47 0.47 14.87 -8.82
CA GLY A 47 1.10 15.71 -9.83
C GLY A 47 1.81 16.95 -9.27
N LYS A 48 1.89 17.11 -7.94
CA LYS A 48 2.55 18.27 -7.31
C LYS A 48 3.84 17.87 -6.63
N LYS A 49 4.75 18.84 -6.61
CA LYS A 49 5.95 18.82 -5.76
C LYS A 49 5.65 19.54 -4.45
N VAL A 50 5.81 18.84 -3.34
CA VAL A 50 5.60 19.36 -1.98
C VAL A 50 6.90 19.41 -1.21
N GLU A 51 7.04 20.39 -0.32
CA GLU A 51 8.15 20.47 0.63
C GLU A 51 7.74 19.78 1.94
N LEU A 52 8.65 18.97 2.49
CA LEU A 52 8.43 18.20 3.70
C LEU A 52 8.85 19.01 4.91
N ASN A 53 7.92 19.15 5.85
CA ASN A 53 8.07 19.91 7.08
C ASN A 53 8.69 19.11 8.23
N GLN A 54 9.00 17.83 7.99
CA GLN A 54 9.58 16.90 8.95
C GLN A 54 10.87 16.29 8.42
N GLU A 55 11.74 15.82 9.33
CA GLU A 55 12.76 14.85 8.96
C GLU A 55 12.09 13.55 8.55
N ILE A 56 12.58 12.94 7.46
CA ILE A 56 12.08 11.67 6.95
C ILE A 56 13.15 10.60 7.00
N LEU A 57 12.70 9.38 7.26
CA LEU A 57 13.48 8.16 7.16
C LEU A 57 13.09 7.44 5.88
N ILE A 58 14.07 7.16 5.01
CA ILE A 58 13.92 6.33 3.83
C ILE A 58 14.44 4.94 4.18
N PHE A 59 13.62 3.92 3.93
CA PHE A 59 13.93 2.55 4.27
C PHE A 59 13.51 1.58 3.16
N ASN A 60 14.11 0.40 3.19
CA ASN A 60 13.67 -0.75 2.41
C ASN A 60 13.09 -1.79 3.36
N GLU A 61 11.99 -2.41 2.95
CA GLU A 61 11.32 -3.48 3.69
C GLU A 61 11.25 -4.73 2.81
N LYS A 62 11.68 -5.88 3.33
CA LYS A 62 11.65 -7.15 2.58
C LYS A 62 10.22 -7.57 2.23
N LEU A 63 9.26 -7.32 3.12
CA LEU A 63 7.86 -7.66 2.97
C LEU A 63 7.01 -6.40 2.80
N LYS A 64 7.00 -5.87 1.58
CA LYS A 64 6.24 -4.66 1.25
C LYS A 64 4.74 -4.92 1.32
N SER A 65 4.01 -3.89 1.77
CA SER A 65 2.54 -3.89 1.76
C SER A 65 1.94 -3.40 0.44
N HIS A 66 2.79 -3.02 -0.53
CA HIS A 66 2.41 -2.72 -1.91
C HIS A 66 3.17 -3.62 -2.89
N THR A 67 2.65 -3.71 -4.12
CA THR A 67 3.22 -4.57 -5.18
C THR A 67 3.92 -3.79 -6.29
N ASP A 68 4.01 -2.47 -6.16
CA ASP A 68 4.67 -1.63 -7.15
C ASP A 68 6.20 -1.71 -7.04
N GLU A 69 6.83 -2.36 -8.01
CA GLU A 69 8.28 -2.58 -8.05
C GLU A 69 9.07 -1.33 -8.51
N TYR A 70 8.41 -0.36 -9.17
CA TYR A 70 9.06 0.88 -9.59
C TYR A 70 9.44 1.78 -8.41
N PHE A 71 8.79 1.57 -7.25
CA PHE A 71 9.06 2.28 -6.01
C PHE A 71 9.72 1.31 -5.02
N PRO A 72 11.05 1.10 -5.14
CA PRO A 72 11.78 0.11 -4.36
C PRO A 72 11.90 0.48 -2.87
N TYR A 73 11.72 1.75 -2.51
CA TYR A 73 11.87 2.22 -1.14
C TYR A 73 10.56 2.77 -0.59
N GLU A 74 10.52 2.95 0.71
CA GLU A 74 9.45 3.67 1.38
C GLU A 74 10.04 4.79 2.23
N PHE A 75 9.24 5.80 2.55
CA PHE A 75 9.61 6.76 3.57
C PHE A 75 8.53 6.94 4.62
N THR A 76 8.94 7.40 5.80
CA THR A 76 8.06 7.71 6.92
C THR A 76 8.67 8.84 7.75
N ASP A 77 7.85 9.45 8.62
CA ASP A 77 8.27 10.47 9.57
C ASP A 77 7.70 10.17 10.96
N SER A 78 8.18 10.87 11.98
CA SER A 78 7.82 10.62 13.38
C SER A 78 6.34 10.78 13.75
N LEU A 79 5.54 11.41 12.90
CA LEU A 79 4.10 11.61 13.08
C LEU A 79 3.26 10.50 12.44
N GLN A 80 3.85 9.65 11.60
CA GLN A 80 3.12 8.59 10.92
C GLN A 80 2.99 7.32 11.76
N THR A 81 1.88 6.61 11.58
CA THR A 81 1.61 5.35 12.27
C THR A 81 2.68 4.29 12.03
N LYS A 82 3.25 4.24 10.81
CA LYS A 82 4.31 3.28 10.46
C LYS A 82 5.64 3.55 11.18
N TRP A 83 5.85 4.75 11.75
CA TRP A 83 7.09 5.12 12.43
C TRP A 83 7.48 4.20 13.57
N GLN A 84 6.53 3.87 14.46
CA GLN A 84 6.83 3.05 15.62
C GLN A 84 7.32 1.66 15.19
N TYR A 85 6.61 1.04 14.24
CA TYR A 85 7.01 -0.25 13.68
C TYR A 85 8.43 -0.19 13.08
N VAL A 86 8.68 0.76 12.17
CA VAL A 86 9.99 0.87 11.48
C VAL A 86 11.12 1.14 12.46
N SER A 87 10.93 2.07 13.39
CA SER A 87 11.95 2.43 14.39
C SER A 87 12.27 1.26 15.33
N GLU A 88 11.28 0.46 15.72
CA GLU A 88 11.48 -0.75 16.52
C GLU A 88 12.23 -1.83 15.76
N GLN A 89 11.89 -2.07 14.48
CA GLN A 89 12.59 -3.04 13.62
C GLN A 89 14.07 -2.67 13.48
N LEU A 90 14.36 -1.42 13.14
CA LEU A 90 15.73 -0.90 13.03
C LEU A 90 16.50 -1.03 14.34
N ARG A 91 15.87 -0.70 15.48
CA ARG A 91 16.51 -0.81 16.81
C ARG A 91 16.79 -2.25 17.21
N SER A 92 15.90 -3.18 16.84
CA SER A 92 16.06 -4.61 17.14
C SER A 92 17.14 -5.29 16.28
N GLY A 93 17.59 -4.63 15.21
CA GLY A 93 18.52 -5.20 14.24
C GLY A 93 17.88 -6.29 13.37
N ASN A 94 16.56 -6.29 13.22
CA ASN A 94 15.89 -7.19 12.28
C ASN A 94 16.30 -6.83 10.85
N GLU A 95 16.71 -7.83 10.07
CA GLU A 95 17.09 -7.67 8.67
C GLU A 95 15.91 -7.40 7.73
N ASP A 96 14.67 -7.44 8.22
CA ASP A 96 13.48 -7.21 7.41
C ASP A 96 13.30 -5.75 7.02
N VAL A 97 13.85 -4.82 7.80
CA VAL A 97 13.82 -3.38 7.55
C VAL A 97 15.24 -2.84 7.57
N ALA A 98 15.65 -2.19 6.49
CA ALA A 98 16.96 -1.56 6.36
C ALA A 98 16.82 -0.06 6.12
N GLU A 99 17.47 0.74 6.95
CA GLU A 99 17.61 2.18 6.72
C GLU A 99 18.49 2.43 5.49
N ILE A 100 18.00 3.26 4.58
CA ILE A 100 18.68 3.62 3.33
C ILE A 100 19.28 5.02 3.44
N ASP A 101 18.47 5.98 3.91
CA ASP A 101 18.91 7.35 4.12
C ASP A 101 17.97 8.10 5.08
N ARG A 102 18.39 9.29 5.50
CA ARG A 102 17.56 10.26 6.22
C ARG A 102 17.69 11.61 5.57
N PHE A 103 16.56 12.22 5.21
CA PHE A 103 16.57 13.60 4.73
C PHE A 103 16.06 14.53 5.82
N PRO A 104 16.74 15.67 6.03
CA PRO A 104 16.26 16.69 6.96
C PRO A 104 14.97 17.32 6.42
N LYS A 105 14.31 18.10 7.30
CA LYS A 105 13.26 19.02 6.89
C LYS A 105 13.70 19.89 5.70
N GLY A 106 12.78 20.12 4.77
CA GLY A 106 13.02 20.88 3.54
C GLY A 106 13.31 19.99 2.33
N ALA A 107 13.38 18.68 2.50
CA ALA A 107 13.32 17.74 1.38
C ALA A 107 12.00 17.91 0.60
N THR A 108 12.00 17.50 -0.66
CA THR A 108 10.84 17.63 -1.54
C THR A 108 10.36 16.26 -1.99
N PHE A 109 9.03 16.10 -2.09
CA PHE A 109 8.39 14.90 -2.60
C PHE A 109 7.51 15.28 -3.79
N THR A 110 7.78 14.68 -4.96
CA THR A 110 6.95 14.82 -6.16
C THR A 110 6.00 13.64 -6.20
N ILE A 111 4.71 13.90 -5.98
CA ILE A 111 3.70 12.85 -5.90
C ILE A 111 3.22 12.54 -7.32
N GLU A 112 3.38 11.29 -7.75
CA GLU A 112 3.02 10.84 -9.09
C GLU A 112 1.63 10.22 -9.14
N LYS A 113 1.29 9.42 -8.14
CA LYS A 113 0.00 8.70 -8.07
C LYS A 113 -0.33 8.28 -6.64
N ALA A 114 -1.59 7.94 -6.42
CA ALA A 114 -2.06 7.29 -5.21
C ALA A 114 -2.74 5.96 -5.55
N THR A 115 -2.49 4.91 -4.76
CA THR A 115 -3.06 3.59 -4.99
C THR A 115 -3.50 2.96 -3.68
N LEU A 116 -4.74 2.50 -3.65
CA LEU A 116 -5.29 1.68 -2.58
C LEU A 116 -4.98 0.21 -2.86
N PHE A 117 -4.35 -0.47 -1.93
CA PHE A 117 -4.09 -1.90 -1.98
C PHE A 117 -4.93 -2.63 -0.92
N THR A 118 -5.58 -3.72 -1.28
CA THR A 118 -6.22 -4.65 -0.32
C THR A 118 -5.52 -5.99 -0.38
N ASN A 119 -4.92 -6.39 0.74
CA ASN A 119 -4.22 -7.67 0.86
C ASN A 119 -5.20 -8.84 0.71
N GLY A 120 -4.90 -9.79 -0.19
CA GLY A 120 -5.82 -10.91 -0.47
C GLY A 120 -5.97 -11.90 0.69
N VAL A 121 -5.01 -11.96 1.61
CA VAL A 121 -5.05 -12.87 2.76
C VAL A 121 -5.74 -12.23 3.96
N SER A 122 -5.31 -11.03 4.37
CA SER A 122 -5.85 -10.39 5.57
C SER A 122 -7.09 -9.54 5.31
N GLY A 123 -7.34 -9.14 4.06
CA GLY A 123 -8.37 -8.15 3.72
C GLY A 123 -8.03 -6.72 4.17
N SER A 124 -6.87 -6.50 4.81
CA SER A 124 -6.43 -5.17 5.24
C SER A 124 -6.12 -4.31 4.01
N SER A 125 -6.61 -3.07 4.07
CA SER A 125 -6.41 -2.09 3.00
C SER A 125 -5.45 -1.00 3.43
N ASN A 126 -4.51 -0.65 2.57
CA ASN A 126 -3.50 0.39 2.79
C ASN A 126 -3.39 1.27 1.55
N ILE A 127 -3.27 2.57 1.75
CA ILE A 127 -3.12 3.53 0.64
C ILE A 127 -1.68 4.02 0.60
N TYR A 128 -1.12 4.01 -0.59
CA TYR A 128 0.24 4.49 -0.84
C TYR A 128 0.21 5.65 -1.83
N LEU A 129 0.97 6.70 -1.53
CA LEU A 129 1.38 7.71 -2.49
C LEU A 129 2.75 7.31 -3.02
N PHE A 130 2.91 7.35 -4.34
CA PHE A 130 4.15 7.01 -5.00
C PHE A 130 4.74 8.22 -5.68
N GLY A 131 6.06 8.26 -5.74
CA GLY A 131 6.80 9.23 -6.52
C GLY A 131 8.23 9.39 -6.06
N GLU A 132 8.78 10.58 -6.29
CA GLU A 132 10.20 10.85 -6.16
C GLU A 132 10.48 11.77 -4.96
N ILE A 133 11.35 11.36 -4.04
CA ILE A 133 11.80 12.18 -2.91
C ILE A 133 13.25 12.63 -3.11
N SER A 134 13.52 13.91 -2.85
CA SER A 134 14.85 14.50 -3.06
C SER A 134 15.22 15.54 -2.00
N ASN A 135 16.48 15.55 -1.58
CA ASN A 135 17.07 16.60 -0.74
C ASN A 135 17.94 17.60 -1.54
N GLY A 136 17.89 17.53 -2.87
CA GLY A 136 18.72 18.34 -3.79
C GLY A 136 20.04 17.70 -4.19
N GLU A 137 20.57 16.75 -3.41
CA GLU A 137 21.80 16.00 -3.73
C GLU A 137 21.51 14.57 -4.16
N LYS A 138 20.56 13.94 -3.48
CA LYS A 138 20.12 12.56 -3.70
C LYS A 138 18.63 12.53 -3.98
N THR A 139 18.24 11.48 -4.67
CA THR A 139 16.88 11.27 -5.14
C THR A 139 16.54 9.79 -5.06
N TYR A 140 15.33 9.46 -4.61
CA TYR A 140 14.85 8.09 -4.47
C TYR A 140 13.40 7.97 -4.93
N GLU A 141 13.11 6.87 -5.63
CA GLU A 141 11.75 6.43 -5.92
C GLU A 141 11.16 5.74 -4.68
N VAL A 142 10.07 6.29 -4.15
CA VAL A 142 9.52 5.92 -2.85
C VAL A 142 8.00 5.75 -2.85
N GLY A 143 7.52 4.85 -2.00
CA GLY A 143 6.15 4.79 -1.52
C GLY A 143 5.99 5.46 -0.15
N PHE A 144 4.84 6.07 0.08
CA PHE A 144 4.44 6.65 1.36
C PHE A 144 3.06 6.15 1.75
N GLN A 145 2.98 5.35 2.81
CA GLN A 145 1.69 4.91 3.33
C GLN A 145 0.97 6.07 4.02
N TRP A 146 -0.23 6.43 3.54
CA TRP A 146 -0.99 7.54 4.08
C TRP A 146 -2.48 7.24 4.15
N GLY A 147 -3.05 7.40 5.35
CA GLY A 147 -4.46 7.17 5.60
C GLY A 147 -4.73 5.88 6.36
N GLU A 148 -5.82 5.91 7.11
CA GLU A 148 -6.28 4.82 7.95
C GLU A 148 -7.78 4.61 7.81
N GLN A 149 -8.18 3.35 7.68
CA GLN A 149 -9.57 2.96 7.70
C GLN A 149 -10.06 2.87 9.14
N SER A 150 -11.11 3.60 9.46
CA SER A 150 -11.79 3.50 10.75
C SER A 150 -12.57 2.18 10.82
N ILE A 151 -12.11 1.27 11.68
CA ILE A 151 -12.74 -0.05 11.88
C ILE A 151 -14.20 0.09 12.30
N SER A 152 -14.53 1.04 13.18
CA SER A 152 -15.92 1.22 13.63
C SER A 152 -16.83 1.64 12.48
N ARG A 153 -16.39 2.61 11.66
CA ARG A 153 -17.17 3.08 10.51
C ARG A 153 -17.30 2.00 9.43
N PHE A 154 -16.24 1.24 9.19
CA PHE A 154 -16.26 0.09 8.31
C PHE A 154 -17.29 -0.97 8.75
N LEU A 155 -17.31 -1.31 10.04
CA LEU A 155 -18.24 -2.30 10.57
C LEU A 155 -19.70 -1.82 10.60
N ASP A 156 -19.91 -0.50 10.70
CA ASP A 156 -21.22 0.14 10.65
C ASP A 156 -21.68 0.46 9.21
N ASP A 157 -20.93 0.01 8.19
CA ASP A 157 -21.22 0.22 6.75
C ASP A 157 -21.35 1.71 6.37
N VAL A 158 -20.47 2.54 6.95
CA VAL A 158 -20.39 3.98 6.65
C VAL A 158 -19.39 4.21 5.52
N ASP A 159 -19.85 4.79 4.41
CA ASP A 159 -19.02 5.06 3.22
C ASP A 159 -17.77 5.89 3.57
N GLU A 160 -17.91 6.98 4.35
CA GLU A 160 -16.79 7.81 4.79
C GLU A 160 -16.08 7.20 5.99
N GLN A 161 -15.20 6.24 5.70
CA GLN A 161 -14.45 5.46 6.69
C GLN A 161 -12.95 5.77 6.72
N TRP A 162 -12.42 6.47 5.71
CA TRP A 162 -10.99 6.79 5.64
C TRP A 162 -10.69 8.14 6.29
N ASN A 163 -9.69 8.18 7.16
CA ASN A 163 -9.15 9.43 7.70
C ASN A 163 -7.64 9.50 7.43
N PHE A 164 -7.09 10.71 7.45
CA PHE A 164 -5.71 10.95 7.06
C PHE A 164 -4.95 11.68 8.17
N PRO A 165 -3.92 11.06 8.78
CA PRO A 165 -3.06 11.76 9.72
C PRO A 165 -2.34 12.91 9.00
N GLN A 166 -1.81 13.87 9.75
CA GLN A 166 -1.06 14.97 9.17
C GLN A 166 0.11 14.43 8.34
N ALA A 167 0.06 14.66 7.03
CA ALA A 167 1.15 14.29 6.14
C ALA A 167 2.38 15.18 6.40
N PRO A 168 3.60 14.73 6.08
CA PRO A 168 4.82 15.50 6.33
C PRO A 168 4.86 16.84 5.58
N TRP A 169 4.06 17.04 4.53
CA TRP A 169 3.91 18.33 3.82
C TRP A 169 2.76 19.21 4.32
N GLN A 170 1.92 18.73 5.23
CA GLN A 170 0.79 19.48 5.76
C GLN A 170 1.20 20.26 7.01
N ASN A 171 0.58 21.43 7.20
CA ASN A 171 0.78 22.26 8.40
C ASN A 171 -0.22 21.91 9.52
N GLN A 172 -1.32 21.25 9.19
CA GLN A 172 -2.38 20.88 10.11
C GLN A 172 -3.00 19.55 9.69
N THR A 173 -3.51 18.80 10.66
CA THR A 173 -4.26 17.56 10.42
C THR A 173 -5.58 17.84 9.72
N ASP A 174 -5.93 17.00 8.75
CA ASP A 174 -7.28 16.93 8.21
C ASP A 174 -8.14 16.01 9.08
N THR A 175 -9.25 16.53 9.60
CA THR A 175 -10.18 15.76 10.45
C THR A 175 -11.34 15.15 9.68
N THR A 176 -11.36 15.32 8.35
CA THR A 176 -12.43 14.85 7.48
C THR A 176 -12.31 13.34 7.27
N TYR A 177 -13.45 12.67 7.21
CA TYR A 177 -13.55 11.29 6.73
C TYR A 177 -13.94 11.29 5.26
N TYR A 178 -13.30 10.44 4.47
CA TYR A 178 -13.50 10.31 3.04
C TYR A 178 -14.05 8.94 2.69
N ALA A 179 -14.93 8.91 1.70
CA ALA A 179 -15.29 7.70 0.99
C ALA A 179 -14.26 7.46 -0.10
N LEU A 180 -13.76 6.23 -0.21
CA LEU A 180 -12.87 5.79 -1.27
C LEU A 180 -13.44 4.53 -1.91
N PRO A 181 -13.18 4.30 -3.21
CA PRO A 181 -13.59 3.05 -3.85
C PRO A 181 -12.87 1.86 -3.20
N GLU A 182 -13.42 0.66 -3.42
CA GLU A 182 -12.73 -0.57 -3.03
C GLU A 182 -11.58 -0.91 -4.01
N ALA A 183 -10.57 -1.63 -3.50
CA ALA A 183 -9.51 -2.15 -4.35
C ALA A 183 -10.04 -3.28 -5.25
N ASN A 184 -9.74 -3.20 -6.55
CA ASN A 184 -10.19 -4.16 -7.56
C ASN A 184 -9.03 -4.97 -8.16
N TRP A 185 -9.37 -5.98 -8.96
CA TRP A 185 -8.39 -6.84 -9.63
C TRP A 185 -7.79 -6.20 -10.90
N TRP A 186 -8.30 -5.02 -11.29
CA TRP A 186 -8.00 -4.30 -12.52
C TRP A 186 -8.21 -2.80 -12.32
#